data_AF-A0A3A5JNQ6-F1
#
_entry.id   AF-A0A3A5JNQ6-F1
#
_cell.length_a   1.000
_cell.length_b   1.000
_cell.length_c   1.000
_cell.angle_alpha   90.00
_cell.angle_beta   90.00
_cell.angle_gamma   90.00
#
_symmetry.space_group_name_H-M   'P 1'
#
loop_
_entity.id
_entity.type
_entity.pdbx_description
1 polymer ?
#
loop_
_entity_poly.entity_id
_entity_poly.type
_entity_poly.pdbx_seq_one_letter_code
_entity_poly.pdbx_strand_id
1 'polypeptide(L)' 'MNKFMLVMVVVAAGTLAGCSSPAQRMADCQAQGISKDTCYLAEQNRQNSINSVAMKQAMENATNATK' A
#
# COMPACT_ATOMS: atom_id res chain seq x y z
N MET A 1 -6.01 -31.84 4.60
CA MET A 1 -6.03 -30.37 4.72
C MET A 1 -7.47 -29.93 4.89
N ASN A 2 -7.81 -29.38 6.05
CA ASN A 2 -9.20 -29.03 6.41
C ASN A 2 -9.67 -27.87 5.53
N LYS A 3 -10.83 -27.99 4.86
CA LYS A 3 -11.37 -26.95 3.94
C LYS A 3 -11.43 -25.56 4.59
N PHE A 4 -11.68 -25.51 5.89
CA PHE A 4 -11.68 -24.28 6.68
C PHE A 4 -10.33 -23.55 6.71
N MET A 5 -9.21 -24.29 6.63
CA MET A 5 -7.87 -23.70 6.62
C MET A 5 -7.59 -22.97 5.29
N LEU A 6 -8.07 -23.52 4.16
CA LEU A 6 -7.94 -22.86 2.86
C LEU A 6 -8.77 -21.57 2.79
N VAL A 7 -9.98 -21.57 3.36
CA VAL A 7 -10.85 -20.39 3.40
C VAL A 7 -10.21 -19.25 4.22
N MET A 8 -9.62 -19.57 5.37
CA MET A 8 -8.90 -18.61 6.21
C MET A 8 -7.74 -17.93 5.48
N VAL A 9 -6.94 -18.70 4.72
CA VAL A 9 -5.78 -18.15 3.98
C VAL A 9 -6.22 -17.19 2.87
N VAL A 10 -7.31 -17.50 2.16
CA VAL A 10 -7.85 -16.63 1.10
C VAL A 10 -8.41 -15.33 1.68
N VAL A 11 -9.14 -15.41 2.79
CA VAL A 11 -9.69 -14.21 3.46
C VAL A 11 -8.55 -13.33 4.00
N ALA A 12 -7.53 -13.94 4.62
CA ALA A 12 -6.36 -13.21 5.08
C ALA A 12 -5.67 -12.47 3.93
N ALA A 13 -5.40 -13.14 2.81
CA ALA A 13 -4.78 -12.51 1.64
C ALA A 13 -5.60 -11.36 1.04
N GLY A 14 -6.94 -11.43 1.09
CA GLY A 14 -7.82 -10.37 0.61
C GLY A 14 -7.76 -9.07 1.43
N THR A 15 -7.44 -9.15 2.72
CA THR A 15 -7.33 -7.96 3.58
C THR A 15 -6.02 -7.19 3.42
N LEU A 16 -4.97 -7.81 2.85
CA LEU A 16 -3.69 -7.13 2.58
C LEU A 16 -3.74 -6.25 1.32
N ALA A 17 -4.77 -6.36 0.49
CA ALA A 17 -4.98 -5.50 -0.65
C ALA A 17 -5.60 -4.17 -0.21
N GLY A 18 -4.83 -3.34 0.48
CA GLY A 18 -5.03 -1.88 0.53
C GLY A 18 -4.81 -1.20 -0.83
N CYS A 19 -5.17 -1.88 -1.93
CA CYS A 19 -5.06 -1.44 -3.31
C CYS A 19 -6.17 -0.43 -3.62
N SER A 20 -6.26 0.64 -2.82
CA SER A 20 -6.95 1.82 -3.31
C SER A 20 -6.19 2.34 -4.53
N SER A 21 -6.88 2.65 -5.61
CA SER A 21 -6.26 3.35 -6.73
C SER A 21 -5.89 4.77 -6.28
N PRO A 22 -4.83 5.41 -6.82
CA PRO A 22 -4.56 6.83 -6.57
C PRO A 22 -5.79 7.71 -6.79
N ALA A 23 -6.60 7.40 -7.82
CA ALA A 23 -7.84 8.12 -8.10
C ALA A 23 -8.87 8.00 -6.97
N GLN A 24 -8.98 6.82 -6.35
CA GLN A 24 -9.92 6.56 -5.27
C GLN A 24 -9.51 7.28 -4.00
N ARG A 25 -8.20 7.27 -3.65
CA ARG A 25 -7.68 8.04 -2.51
C ARG A 25 -7.86 9.54 -2.67
N MET A 26 -7.67 10.05 -3.90
CA MET A 26 -7.92 11.45 -4.21
C MET A 26 -9.40 11.82 -4.04
N ALA A 27 -10.31 10.97 -4.52
CA ALA A 27 -11.74 11.16 -4.36
C ALA A 27 -12.16 11.11 -2.87
N ASP A 28 -11.66 10.14 -2.11
CA ASP A 28 -11.94 10.01 -0.67
C ASP A 28 -11.38 11.20 0.13
N CYS A 29 -10.22 11.72 -0.26
CA CYS A 29 -9.63 12.92 0.34
C CYS A 29 -10.47 14.16 0.03
N GLN A 30 -10.91 14.35 -1.21
CA GLN A 30 -11.79 15.46 -1.58
C GLN A 30 -13.17 15.35 -0.93
N ALA A 31 -13.71 14.13 -0.76
CA ALA A 31 -14.99 13.89 -0.09
C ALA A 31 -14.98 14.30 1.40
N GLN A 32 -13.81 14.41 2.02
CA GLN A 32 -13.63 14.94 3.37
C GLN A 32 -13.63 16.48 3.42
N GLY A 33 -13.85 17.15 2.29
CA GLY A 33 -13.82 18.62 2.18
C GLY A 33 -12.41 19.20 2.07
N ILE A 34 -11.39 18.36 1.86
CA ILE A 34 -10.00 18.78 1.68
C ILE A 34 -9.83 19.33 0.25
N SER A 35 -9.05 20.41 0.11
CA SER A 35 -8.76 20.99 -1.20
C SER A 35 -8.04 20.00 -2.11
N LYS A 36 -8.28 20.10 -3.43
CA LYS A 36 -7.62 19.24 -4.42
C LYS A 36 -6.10 19.29 -4.32
N ASP A 37 -5.53 20.46 -4.10
CA ASP A 37 -4.07 20.66 -4.03
C ASP A 37 -3.48 20.00 -2.78
N THR A 38 -4.17 20.12 -1.64
CA THR A 38 -3.77 19.44 -0.40
C THR A 38 -3.82 17.92 -0.57
N CYS A 39 -4.88 17.40 -1.19
CA CYS A 39 -4.98 15.97 -1.51
C CYS A 39 -3.86 15.52 -2.45
N TYR A 40 -3.54 16.33 -3.46
CA TYR A 40 -2.47 16.03 -4.42
C TYR A 40 -1.09 15.97 -3.74
N LEU A 41 -0.79 16.95 -2.88
CA LEU A 41 0.45 16.96 -2.10
C LEU A 41 0.53 15.76 -1.15
N ALA A 42 -0.56 15.41 -0.48
CA ALA A 42 -0.62 14.25 0.40
C ALA A 42 -0.33 12.95 -0.36
N GLU A 43 -0.93 12.76 -1.53
CA GLU A 43 -0.70 11.57 -2.36
C GLU A 43 0.72 11.53 -2.93
N GLN A 44 1.28 12.68 -3.33
CA GLN A 44 2.67 12.77 -3.77
C GLN A 44 3.65 12.37 -2.65
N ASN A 45 3.42 12.88 -1.43
CA ASN A 45 4.22 12.53 -0.26
C ASN A 45 4.11 11.04 0.07
N ARG A 46 2.92 10.46 -0.03
CA ARG A 46 2.70 9.02 0.14
C ARG A 46 3.52 8.23 -0.88
N GLN A 47 3.49 8.62 -2.16
CA GLN A 47 4.24 7.92 -3.20
C GLN A 47 5.76 7.98 -2.97
N ASN A 48 6.27 9.14 -2.54
CA ASN A 48 7.67 9.30 -2.16
C ASN A 48 8.06 8.41 -0.97
N SER A 49 7.20 8.33 0.05
CA SER A 49 7.41 7.47 1.21
C SER A 49 7.45 5.99 0.82
N ILE A 50 6.50 5.54 -0.01
CA ILE A 50 6.46 4.17 -0.52
C ILE A 50 7.74 3.83 -1.27
N ASN A 51 8.19 4.71 -2.16
CA ASN A 51 9.42 4.50 -2.94
C ASN A 51 10.65 4.38 -2.02
N SER A 52 10.75 5.24 -1.01
CA SER A 52 11.84 5.20 -0.03
C SER A 52 11.85 3.88 0.77
N VAL A 53 10.69 3.44 1.25
CA VAL A 53 10.57 2.16 1.97
C VAL A 53 10.87 0.98 1.06
N ALA A 54 10.38 0.99 -0.18
CA ALA A 54 10.67 -0.06 -1.16
C ALA A 54 12.16 -0.15 -1.48
N MET A 55 12.85 0.98 -1.66
CA MET A 55 14.30 1.02 -1.87
C MET A 55 15.07 0.47 -0.66
N LYS A 56 14.66 0.84 0.56
CA LYS A 56 15.28 0.30 1.78
C LYS A 56 15.12 -1.21 1.88
N GLN A 57 13.91 -1.73 1.67
CA GLN A 57 13.66 -3.17 1.68
C GLN A 57 14.42 -3.89 0.56
N ALA A 58 14.51 -3.30 -0.64
CA ALA A 58 15.30 -3.86 -1.73
C ALA A 58 16.79 -3.98 -1.36
N MET A 59 17.36 -2.96 -0.70
CA MET A 59 18.75 -3.01 -0.21
C MET A 59 18.95 -4.06 0.89
N GLU A 60 18.04 -4.15 1.86
CA GLU A 60 18.09 -5.17 2.92
C GLU A 60 17.99 -6.58 2.34
N ASN A 61 17.08 -6.79 1.38
CA ASN A 61 16.92 -8.06 0.68
C ASN A 61 18.16 -8.42 -0.16
N ALA A 62 18.74 -7.45 -0.88
CA ALA A 62 19.97 -7.67 -1.65
C ALA A 62 21.17 -8.02 -0.74
N THR A 63 21.25 -7.40 0.43
CA THR A 63 22.29 -7.70 1.43
C THR A 63 22.11 -9.10 2.02
N ASN A 64 20.86 -9.50 2.30
CA ASN A 64 20.57 -10.86 2.79
C ASN A 64 20.77 -11.93 1.71
N ALA A 65 20.53 -11.62 0.43
CA ALA A 65 20.69 -12.58 -0.67
C ALA A 65 22.15 -12.92 -1.02
N THR A 66 23.12 -12.14 -0.50
CA THR A 66 24.56 -12.31 -0.77
C THR A 66 25.34 -12.82 0.45
N LYS A 67 24.66 -13.07 1.58
CA LYS A 67 25.19 -13.78 2.76
C LYS A 67 24.86 -15.26 2.68
#